data_AF-A0A6L4Z9D8-F1
#
_entry.id   AF-A0A6L4Z9D8-F1
#
_cell.length_a   1.000
_cell.length_b   1.000
_cell.length_c   1.000
_cell.angle_alpha   90.00
_cell.angle_beta   90.00
_cell.angle_gamma   90.00
#
_symmetry.space_group_name_H-M   'P 1'
#
loop_
_entity.id
_entity.type
_entity.pdbx_description
1 polymer ?
#
loop_
_entity_poly.entity_id
_entity_poly.type
_entity_poly.pdbx_seq_one_letter_code
_entity_poly.pdbx_strand_id
1 'polypeptide(L)'
;MEIARQGGALFDKFVGFIADMERIGKSISNSQSSYNDAMNKLHTGSGNLVSRVESIKKLGAKTTKELPRLMLDEKNNSTLLIE
;
A
#
# COMPACT_ATOMS: atom_id res chain seq x y z
N MET A 1 -9.87 40.85 -28.97
CA MET A 1 -10.76 39.72 -28.58
C MET A 1 -10.06 38.36 -28.54
N GLU A 2 -9.00 38.11 -29.31
CA GLU A 2 -8.33 36.79 -29.35
C GLU A 2 -7.75 36.32 -28.00
N ILE A 3 -7.19 37.24 -27.20
CA ILE A 3 -6.67 36.90 -25.86
C ILE A 3 -7.76 36.44 -24.89
N ALA A 4 -8.97 36.99 -24.98
CA ALA A 4 -10.08 36.55 -24.13
C ALA A 4 -10.53 35.13 -24.51
N ARG A 5 -10.57 34.82 -25.80
CA ARG A 5 -10.91 33.48 -26.31
C ARG A 5 -9.86 32.44 -25.92
N GLN A 6 -8.59 32.76 -26.10
CA GLN A 6 -7.48 31.87 -25.73
C GLN A 6 -7.39 31.69 -24.21
N GLY A 7 -7.57 32.77 -23.44
CA GLY A 7 -7.57 32.74 -21.98
C GLY A 7 -8.70 31.87 -21.42
N GLY A 8 -9.92 32.01 -21.95
CA GLY A 8 -11.05 31.15 -21.56
C GLY A 8 -10.78 29.68 -21.85
N ALA A 9 -10.35 29.35 -23.08
CA ALA A 9 -10.06 27.98 -23.47
C ALA A 9 -8.91 27.35 -22.65
N LEU A 10 -7.90 28.14 -22.27
CA LEU A 10 -6.82 27.68 -21.40
C LEU A 10 -7.33 27.43 -19.98
N PHE A 11 -8.16 28.33 -19.45
CA PHE A 11 -8.74 28.18 -18.11
C PHE A 11 -9.60 26.93 -17.99
N ASP A 12 -10.45 26.65 -18.99
CA ASP A 12 -11.26 25.42 -19.03
C ASP A 12 -10.40 24.16 -19.00
N LYS A 13 -9.31 24.14 -19.79
CA LYS A 13 -8.35 23.02 -19.78
C LYS A 13 -7.63 22.88 -18.45
N PHE A 14 -7.28 24.00 -17.82
CA PHE A 14 -6.61 24.01 -16.54
C PHE A 14 -7.51 23.43 -15.43
N VAL A 15 -8.79 23.82 -15.41
CA VAL A 15 -9.78 23.23 -14.49
C VAL A 15 -9.97 21.73 -14.75
N GLY A 16 -10.05 21.32 -16.03
CA GLY A 16 -10.11 19.91 -16.39
C GLY A 16 -8.90 19.11 -15.88
N PHE A 17 -7.70 19.68 -16.02
CA PHE A 17 -6.47 19.07 -15.54
C PHE A 17 -6.43 18.93 -14.01
N ILE A 18 -6.93 19.93 -13.26
CA ILE A 18 -7.08 19.83 -11.80
C ILE A 18 -7.99 18.66 -11.43
N ALA A 19 -9.14 18.52 -12.08
CA ALA A 19 -10.07 17.42 -11.82
C ALA A 19 -9.44 16.04 -12.15
N ASP A 20 -8.62 15.96 -13.18
CA ASP A 20 -7.87 14.75 -13.50
C ASP A 20 -6.85 14.40 -12.40
N MET A 21 -6.14 15.41 -11.88
CA MET A 21 -5.20 15.22 -10.77
C MET A 21 -5.90 14.77 -9.48
N GLU A 22 -7.08 15.31 -9.17
CA GLU A 22 -7.90 14.87 -8.03
C GLU A 22 -8.30 13.39 -8.17
N ARG A 23 -8.70 12.98 -9.38
CA ARG A 23 -9.06 11.57 -9.66
C ARG A 23 -7.87 10.64 -9.49
N ILE A 24 -6.68 11.05 -9.94
CA ILE A 24 -5.44 10.31 -9.74
C ILE A 24 -5.13 10.19 -8.25
N GLY A 25 -5.20 11.28 -7.49
CA GLY A 25 -4.98 11.27 -6.04
C GLY A 25 -5.89 10.28 -5.31
N LYS A 26 -7.18 10.25 -5.67
CA LYS A 26 -8.13 9.28 -5.11
C LYS A 26 -7.77 7.84 -5.44
N SER A 27 -7.33 7.58 -6.67
CA SER A 27 -6.94 6.24 -7.11
C SER A 27 -5.69 5.74 -6.38
N ILE A 28 -4.72 6.62 -6.12
CA ILE A 28 -3.53 6.32 -5.31
C ILE A 28 -3.95 5.99 -3.87
N SER A 29 -4.81 6.81 -3.26
CA SER A 29 -5.29 6.56 -1.89
C SER A 29 -5.99 5.20 -1.75
N ASN A 30 -6.86 4.86 -2.70
CA ASN A 30 -7.54 3.56 -2.72
C ASN A 30 -6.55 2.39 -2.90
N SER A 31 -5.54 2.57 -3.76
CA SER A 31 -4.51 1.56 -3.99
C SER A 31 -3.68 1.34 -2.72
N GLN A 32 -3.33 2.42 -2.03
CA GLN A 32 -2.61 2.36 -0.76
C GLN A 32 -3.42 1.65 0.32
N SER A 33 -4.73 1.92 0.42
CA SER A 33 -5.61 1.21 1.36
C SER A 33 -5.64 -0.30 1.06
N SER A 34 -5.79 -0.66 -0.22
CA SER A 34 -5.83 -2.06 -0.65
C SER A 34 -4.51 -2.78 -0.36
N TYR A 35 -3.37 -2.09 -0.56
CA TYR A 35 -2.06 -2.59 -0.19
C TYR A 35 -1.94 -2.83 1.32
N ASN A 36 -2.36 -1.86 2.14
CA ASN A 36 -2.32 -1.99 3.60
C ASN A 36 -3.18 -3.17 4.08
N ASP A 37 -4.37 -3.36 3.51
CA ASP A 37 -5.24 -4.48 3.83
C ASP A 37 -4.62 -5.83 3.44
N ALA A 38 -3.96 -5.89 2.29
CA ALA A 38 -3.22 -7.08 1.86
C ALA A 38 -2.05 -7.38 2.81
N MET A 39 -1.29 -6.36 3.21
CA MET A 39 -0.19 -6.51 4.15
C MET A 39 -0.65 -6.92 5.55
N ASN A 40 -1.80 -6.41 6.01
CA ASN A 40 -2.45 -6.87 7.25
C ASN A 40 -2.78 -8.36 7.20
N LYS A 41 -3.34 -8.85 6.09
CA LYS A 41 -3.63 -10.28 5.93
C LYS A 41 -2.36 -11.11 5.83
N LEU A 42 -1.34 -10.60 5.15
CA LEU A 42 -0.09 -11.31 4.91
C LEU A 42 0.77 -11.43 6.17
N HIS A 43 1.03 -10.30 6.85
CA HIS A 43 2.13 -10.19 7.81
C HIS A 43 1.83 -9.43 9.12
N THR A 44 1.10 -8.31 9.08
CA THR A 44 1.00 -7.43 10.27
C THR A 44 -0.24 -7.66 11.12
N GLY A 45 -1.31 -8.22 10.56
CA GLY A 45 -2.58 -8.44 11.26
C GLY A 45 -2.57 -9.61 12.24
N SER A 46 -3.50 -9.62 13.18
CA SER A 46 -3.70 -10.77 14.08
C SER A 46 -4.09 -12.02 13.28
N GLY A 47 -3.38 -13.12 13.53
CA GLY A 47 -3.58 -14.36 12.78
C GLY A 47 -3.24 -14.25 11.29
N ASN A 48 -2.30 -13.38 10.93
CA ASN A 48 -1.78 -13.26 9.56
C ASN A 48 -1.23 -14.58 9.00
N LEU A 49 -1.14 -14.64 7.66
CA LEU A 49 -0.71 -15.84 6.93
C LEU A 49 0.70 -16.30 7.30
N VAL A 50 1.66 -15.37 7.42
CA VAL A 50 3.04 -15.71 7.80
C VAL A 50 3.08 -16.44 9.14
N SER A 51 2.43 -15.89 10.17
CA SER A 51 2.34 -16.51 11.50
C SER A 51 1.70 -17.89 11.47
N ARG A 52 0.67 -18.10 10.64
CA ARG A 52 -0.01 -19.39 10.50
C ARG A 52 0.87 -20.42 9.81
N VAL A 53 1.51 -20.06 8.71
CA VAL A 53 2.42 -20.94 7.98
C VAL A 53 3.60 -21.36 8.85
N GLU A 54 4.18 -20.43 9.61
CA GLU A 54 5.23 -20.72 10.58
C GLU A 54 4.78 -21.67 11.68
N SER A 55 3.57 -21.48 12.20
CA SER A 55 3.00 -22.38 13.21
C SER A 55 2.82 -23.79 12.66
N ILE A 56 2.31 -23.93 11.43
CA ILE A 56 2.15 -25.23 10.75
C ILE A 56 3.51 -25.91 10.53
N LYS A 57 4.52 -25.15 10.15
CA LYS A 57 5.88 -25.66 10.00
C LYS A 57 6.45 -26.18 11.32
N LYS A 58 6.27 -25.43 12.42
CA LYS A 58 6.67 -25.85 13.78
C LYS A 58 5.96 -27.13 14.23
N LEU A 59 4.75 -27.39 13.72
CA LEU A 59 4.01 -28.63 13.97
C LEU A 59 4.50 -29.82 13.13
N GLY A 60 5.58 -29.67 12.34
CA GLY A 60 6.23 -30.76 11.62
C GLY A 60 5.87 -30.84 10.13
N ALA A 61 5.21 -29.83 9.57
CA ALA A 61 5.02 -29.77 8.13
C ALA A 61 6.36 -29.62 7.39
N LYS A 62 6.62 -30.52 6.45
CA LYS A 62 7.85 -30.49 5.63
C LYS A 62 7.74 -29.38 4.58
N THR A 63 8.67 -28.44 4.58
CA THR A 63 8.78 -27.39 3.56
C THR A 63 10.14 -27.46 2.89
N THR A 64 10.21 -27.17 1.58
CA THR A 64 11.47 -27.12 0.83
C THR A 64 12.05 -25.71 0.73
N LYS A 65 11.24 -24.69 1.07
CA LYS A 65 11.59 -23.28 1.04
C LYS A 65 11.34 -22.65 2.40
N GLU A 66 12.14 -21.65 2.72
CA GLU A 66 12.09 -20.86 3.93
C GLU A 66 11.46 -19.49 3.64
N LEU A 67 10.69 -18.96 4.58
CA LEU A 67 10.28 -17.55 4.51
C LEU A 67 11.50 -16.65 4.79
N PRO A 68 11.64 -15.51 4.10
CA PRO A 68 12.70 -14.55 4.40
C PRO A 68 12.64 -14.10 5.86
N ARG A 69 13.79 -14.04 6.54
CA ARG A 69 13.89 -13.64 7.96
C ARG A 69 13.23 -12.29 8.27
N LEU A 70 13.28 -11.35 7.33
CA LEU A 70 12.64 -10.03 7.45
C LEU A 70 11.12 -10.12 7.68
N MET A 71 10.46 -11.20 7.22
CA MET A 71 9.03 -11.43 7.43
C MET A 71 8.72 -12.18 8.73
N LEU A 72 9.73 -12.55 9.52
CA LEU A 72 9.59 -13.36 10.73
C LEU A 72 9.88 -12.57 12.01
N ASP A 73 10.65 -11.48 11.92
CA ASP A 73 11.25 -10.78 13.06
C ASP A 73 10.38 -9.68 13.70
N GLU A 74 9.18 -9.37 13.19
CA GLU A 74 8.37 -8.27 13.77
C GLU A 74 7.67 -8.60 15.10
N LYS A 75 7.66 -9.86 15.54
CA LYS A 75 7.11 -10.18 16.88
C LYS A 75 7.98 -9.67 18.04
N ASN A 76 9.19 -9.16 17.79
CA ASN A 76 10.12 -8.71 18.82
C ASN A 76 10.55 -7.24 18.72
N ASN A 77 9.99 -6.43 17.82
CA ASN A 77 10.47 -5.07 17.62
C ASN A 77 9.48 -3.97 18.04
N SER A 78 9.29 -3.83 19.36
CA SER A 78 8.85 -2.57 19.97
C SER A 78 9.98 -1.53 20.07
N THR A 79 11.04 -1.62 19.26
CA THR A 79 12.22 -0.75 19.34
C THR A 79 12.81 -0.47 17.96
N LEU A 80 12.02 0.16 17.09
CA LEU A 80 12.58 1.00 16.03
C LEU A 80 11.69 2.21 15.76
N LEU A 81 11.37 2.94 16.82
CA LEU A 81 11.29 4.39 16.72
C LEU A 81 12.70 4.90 17.03
N ILE A 82 13.52 5.02 15.98
CA ILE A 82 14.69 5.88 16.03
C ILE A 82 14.19 7.24 15.53
N GLU A 83 14.26 8.22 16.43
CA GLU A 83 14.25 9.69 16.27
C GLU A 83 13.71 10.30 14.97
#